data_AF-A0A2N7L441-F1
#
_entry.id   AF-A0A2N7L441-F1
#
_cell.length_a   1.000
_cell.length_b   1.000
_cell.length_c   1.000
_cell.angle_alpha   90.00
_cell.angle_beta   90.00
_cell.angle_gamma   90.00
#
_symmetry.space_group_name_H-M   'P 1'
#
loop_
_entity.id
_entity.type
_entity.pdbx_description
1 polymer ?
#
loop_
_entity_poly.entity_id
_entity_poly.type
_entity_poly.pdbx_seq_one_letter_code
_entity_poly.pdbx_strand_id
1 'polypeptide(L)'
;MVFARMLFKTLLVFALLPLSVWANVGNVEPNKPSENAITWIQQAEAESGVVTYTQDLAMIYEYFSFSPIWHDYRAKDELETQINIISLAGISQEFEWRAVLLRELRVSGDWRAYDVFATDSLLALISYNSQVPLHGKSWFFGTDINDTFPAPTKTQTTNLLMAASRNALYDYAFSLRPETPQYREMAKAIVALQDENTSYWPKFTQRGLIKHGNKLVDSDSLITSLERHGVLSTEEAQRLKLKHVGFYNAVMVQAVKRFQQSHGLKTDGVIGNKTRYWLNKSVDNRIQILALNMERLRLWPTGRDRILLVNIPNYEMELWMDKQLILDSKVVVGRPSRRTPLFTSRLDSVVFNPHWNVPVTIMRKDILPKVSVDNDYLSKHSYTVLSSWSNGEVIPPDSIDWETVTPNNFPYRLQQSPGNFNALGRYKFNTPNGNAIYLHDTPAKGLFNRASRAFSSGCIRVQKAEVLAEVLLDKSGLEMGDYDYYRKTPKTKWVTLRKKISVHTIYQTAWVNEDGEVQFRDDVYDYDARPKRTIDPSASLTASTNQS
;
A
#
# COMPACT_ATOMS: atom_id res chain seq x y z
N MET A 1 -58.53 12.52 64.08
CA MET A 1 -59.11 11.27 63.53
C MET A 1 -57.97 10.50 62.87
N VAL A 2 -57.19 9.73 63.64
CA VAL A 2 -57.36 8.29 64.00
C VAL A 2 -56.77 7.40 62.88
N PHE A 3 -55.47 7.04 62.99
CA PHE A 3 -54.87 5.71 63.41
C PHE A 3 -54.73 4.73 62.22
N ALA A 4 -53.67 3.94 61.99
CA ALA A 4 -52.59 3.34 62.80
C ALA A 4 -51.40 2.88 61.89
N ARG A 5 -50.11 3.13 62.22
CA ARG A 5 -49.09 2.23 62.88
C ARG A 5 -48.80 0.90 62.14
N MET A 6 -47.55 0.51 61.82
CA MET A 6 -46.47 0.03 62.72
C MET A 6 -45.11 -0.05 61.95
N LEU A 7 -44.05 0.64 62.40
CA LEU A 7 -42.89 0.15 63.18
C LEU A 7 -41.75 -0.53 62.40
N PHE A 8 -40.77 0.29 62.00
CA PHE A 8 -39.38 -0.08 61.75
C PHE A 8 -38.63 -0.18 63.09
N LYS A 9 -37.84 -1.24 63.30
CA LYS A 9 -36.77 -1.28 64.29
C LYS A 9 -35.49 -1.82 63.65
N THR A 10 -34.45 -1.00 63.78
CA THR A 10 -33.05 -1.20 63.43
C THR A 10 -32.28 -1.99 64.50
N LEU A 11 -31.30 -2.78 64.04
CA LEU A 11 -29.95 -3.06 64.61
C LEU A 11 -29.86 -3.65 66.05
N LEU A 12 -28.95 -4.55 66.44
CA LEU A 12 -27.69 -5.15 65.95
C LEU A 12 -27.40 -6.33 66.94
N VAL A 13 -26.71 -7.45 66.63
CA VAL A 13 -25.30 -7.68 67.02
C VAL A 13 -24.91 -9.20 66.95
N PHE A 14 -23.68 -9.45 66.46
CA PHE A 14 -22.75 -10.63 66.51
C PHE A 14 -23.22 -11.99 65.92
N ALA A 15 -22.71 -12.44 64.77
CA ALA A 15 -21.36 -12.95 64.43
C ALA A 15 -21.20 -14.46 64.66
N LEU A 16 -21.16 -15.21 63.56
CA LEU A 16 -20.47 -16.48 63.40
C LEU A 16 -20.00 -16.54 61.93
N LEU A 17 -18.69 -16.39 61.73
CA LEU A 17 -17.98 -16.58 60.47
C LEU A 17 -18.12 -18.04 60.01
N PRO A 18 -18.40 -18.32 58.72
CA PRO A 18 -17.89 -19.53 58.09
C PRO A 18 -16.47 -19.25 57.61
N LEU A 19 -15.56 -20.09 58.09
CA LEU A 19 -14.14 -20.17 57.74
C LEU A 19 -13.91 -20.00 56.24
N SER A 20 -13.08 -19.02 55.91
CA SER A 20 -12.39 -18.91 54.65
C SER A 20 -11.56 -20.16 54.39
N VAL A 21 -12.01 -21.02 53.48
CA VAL A 21 -11.11 -21.94 52.78
C VAL A 21 -10.38 -21.09 51.74
N TRP A 22 -9.24 -20.54 52.16
CA TRP A 22 -8.18 -20.20 51.22
C TRP A 22 -7.68 -21.53 50.66
N ALA A 23 -8.33 -22.02 49.60
CA ALA A 23 -7.68 -22.98 48.73
C ALA A 23 -6.44 -22.26 48.20
N ASN A 24 -5.27 -22.82 48.52
CA ASN A 24 -3.99 -22.41 47.99
C ASN A 24 -4.15 -22.01 46.51
N VAL A 25 -4.10 -20.71 46.23
CA VAL A 25 -3.68 -20.22 44.93
C VAL A 25 -2.18 -20.51 44.89
N GLY A 26 -1.87 -21.79 44.70
CA GLY A 26 -0.54 -22.22 44.33
C GLY A 26 -0.17 -21.50 43.05
N ASN A 27 1.09 -21.11 42.95
CA ASN A 27 1.68 -20.59 41.72
C ASN A 27 1.31 -21.51 40.55
N VAL A 28 0.32 -21.12 39.74
CA VAL A 28 -0.01 -21.78 38.48
C VAL A 28 0.98 -21.25 37.45
N GLU A 29 2.10 -21.97 37.30
CA GLU A 29 2.85 -21.95 36.04
C GLU A 29 1.90 -22.26 34.86
N PRO A 30 2.13 -21.66 33.69
CA PRO A 30 1.08 -21.28 32.75
C PRO A 30 0.30 -22.49 32.22
N ASN A 31 -1.04 -22.38 32.26
CA ASN A 31 -2.02 -23.35 31.74
C ASN A 31 -1.57 -24.01 30.44
N LYS A 32 -1.00 -25.22 30.52
CA LYS A 32 -0.98 -26.14 29.39
C LYS A 32 -2.40 -26.72 29.26
N PRO A 33 -2.92 -26.90 28.04
CA PRO A 33 -4.22 -27.54 27.86
C PRO A 33 -4.18 -28.98 28.38
N SER A 34 -5.33 -29.53 28.78
CA SER A 34 -5.39 -30.95 29.15
C SER A 34 -5.08 -31.87 27.96
N GLU A 35 -4.54 -33.06 28.23
CA GLU A 35 -4.30 -34.08 27.19
C GLU A 35 -5.61 -34.47 26.48
N ASN A 36 -6.72 -34.46 27.20
CA ASN A 36 -8.06 -34.67 26.65
C ASN A 36 -8.43 -33.56 25.65
N ALA A 37 -8.11 -32.30 25.95
CA ALA A 37 -8.37 -31.20 25.03
C ALA A 37 -7.53 -31.28 23.76
N ILE A 38 -6.26 -31.64 23.86
CA ILE A 38 -5.38 -31.88 22.70
C ILE A 38 -5.95 -33.01 21.83
N THR A 39 -6.32 -34.13 22.44
CA THR A 39 -6.89 -35.29 21.74
C THR A 39 -8.21 -34.94 21.06
N TRP A 40 -9.05 -34.12 21.71
CA TRP A 40 -10.32 -33.67 21.15
C TRP A 40 -10.12 -32.82 19.88
N ILE A 41 -9.09 -31.96 19.86
CA ILE A 41 -8.73 -31.18 18.66
C ILE A 41 -8.28 -32.11 17.54
N GLN A 42 -7.37 -33.04 17.80
CA GLN A 42 -6.88 -34.00 16.79
C GLN A 42 -8.00 -34.85 16.17
N GLN A 43 -9.05 -35.16 16.94
CA GLN A 43 -10.24 -35.87 16.45
C GLN A 43 -11.25 -34.96 15.73
N ALA A 44 -11.19 -33.65 15.95
CA ALA A 44 -12.07 -32.67 15.33
C ALA A 44 -11.49 -32.11 14.02
N GLU A 45 -10.19 -32.28 13.77
CA GLU A 45 -9.53 -31.90 12.53
C GLU A 45 -10.11 -32.65 11.33
N ALA A 46 -10.26 -31.94 10.19
CA ALA A 46 -10.73 -32.52 8.94
C ALA A 46 -9.76 -33.59 8.40
N GLU A 47 -8.46 -33.29 8.49
CA GLU A 47 -7.36 -34.19 8.18
C GLU A 47 -6.25 -33.98 9.21
N SER A 48 -5.51 -35.05 9.51
CA SER A 48 -4.48 -35.02 10.54
C SER A 48 -3.36 -34.03 10.21
N GLY A 49 -3.09 -33.10 11.13
CA GLY A 49 -1.97 -32.14 11.02
C GLY A 49 -2.31 -30.87 10.24
N VAL A 50 -3.59 -30.66 9.91
CA VAL A 50 -4.05 -29.46 9.19
C VAL A 50 -4.07 -28.22 10.08
N VAL A 51 -4.31 -28.35 11.38
CA VAL A 51 -4.28 -27.20 12.30
C VAL A 51 -2.86 -26.88 12.73
N THR A 52 -2.54 -25.60 12.80
CA THR A 52 -1.19 -25.12 13.15
C THR A 52 -1.08 -24.83 14.64
N TYR A 53 -2.15 -24.34 15.27
CA TYR A 53 -2.14 -23.81 16.64
C TYR A 53 -2.80 -24.77 17.64
N THR A 54 -2.46 -26.07 17.60
CA THR A 54 -3.12 -27.12 18.39
C THR A 54 -3.21 -26.81 19.88
N GLN A 55 -2.16 -26.24 20.48
CA GLN A 55 -2.17 -25.91 21.92
C GLN A 55 -3.12 -24.75 22.22
N ASP A 56 -3.12 -23.70 21.41
CA ASP A 56 -4.02 -22.56 21.58
C ASP A 56 -5.48 -22.97 21.37
N LEU A 57 -5.75 -23.80 20.36
CA LEU A 57 -7.07 -24.37 20.11
C LEU A 57 -7.55 -25.20 21.30
N ALA A 58 -6.72 -26.11 21.83
CA ALA A 58 -7.08 -26.94 22.96
C ALA A 58 -7.44 -26.09 24.19
N MET A 59 -6.68 -25.03 24.48
CA MET A 59 -7.01 -24.09 25.57
C MET A 59 -8.33 -23.36 25.33
N ILE A 60 -8.59 -22.91 24.09
CA ILE A 60 -9.82 -22.19 23.74
C ILE A 60 -11.05 -23.10 23.87
N TYR A 61 -11.02 -24.29 23.27
CA TYR A 61 -12.17 -25.19 23.32
C TYR A 61 -12.38 -25.80 24.70
N GLU A 62 -11.32 -26.03 25.48
CA GLU A 62 -11.46 -26.43 26.89
C GLU A 62 -12.19 -25.35 27.70
N TYR A 63 -11.88 -24.06 27.48
CA TYR A 63 -12.60 -22.95 28.11
C TYR A 63 -14.10 -22.93 27.74
N PHE A 64 -14.44 -23.26 26.49
CA PHE A 64 -15.83 -23.34 26.02
C PHE A 64 -16.48 -24.71 26.25
N SER A 65 -15.87 -25.59 27.06
CA SER A 65 -16.37 -26.96 27.31
C SER A 65 -16.67 -27.71 26.00
N PHE A 66 -15.78 -27.55 25.01
CA PHE A 66 -15.83 -28.13 23.66
C PHE A 66 -17.05 -27.72 22.83
N SER A 67 -17.75 -26.65 23.22
CA SER A 67 -18.82 -26.06 22.41
C SER A 67 -18.24 -25.27 21.23
N PRO A 68 -18.86 -25.34 20.03
CA PRO A 68 -18.52 -24.48 18.92
C PRO A 68 -18.57 -23.00 19.31
N ILE A 69 -17.78 -22.14 18.66
CA ILE A 69 -17.81 -20.69 18.92
C ILE A 69 -18.32 -19.87 17.71
N TRP A 70 -18.36 -20.45 16.51
CA TRP A 70 -18.78 -19.79 15.28
C TRP A 70 -20.28 -19.91 15.02
N HIS A 71 -21.10 -19.36 15.92
CA HIS A 71 -22.56 -19.35 15.75
C HIS A 71 -23.06 -18.22 14.83
N ASP A 72 -22.37 -17.09 14.79
CA ASP A 72 -22.74 -15.93 13.97
C ASP A 72 -22.23 -16.09 12.53
N TYR A 73 -23.14 -16.17 11.55
CA TYR A 73 -22.77 -16.28 10.14
C TYR A 73 -21.98 -15.07 9.63
N ARG A 74 -22.19 -13.88 10.22
CA ARG A 74 -21.46 -12.67 9.83
C ARG A 74 -19.99 -12.78 10.21
N ALA A 75 -19.69 -13.41 11.36
CA ALA A 75 -18.32 -13.64 11.79
C ALA A 75 -17.61 -14.59 10.82
N LYS A 76 -18.30 -15.66 10.39
CA LYS A 76 -17.80 -16.61 9.37
C LYS A 76 -17.46 -15.89 8.07
N ASP A 77 -18.40 -15.10 7.56
CA ASP A 77 -18.23 -14.35 6.30
C ASP A 77 -17.09 -13.33 6.39
N GLU A 78 -16.94 -12.64 7.52
CA GLU A 78 -15.86 -11.68 7.73
C GLU A 78 -14.48 -12.36 7.80
N LEU A 79 -14.36 -13.49 8.51
CA LEU A 79 -13.11 -14.27 8.54
C LEU A 79 -12.75 -14.77 7.14
N GLU A 80 -13.67 -15.47 6.48
CA GLU A 80 -13.43 -16.04 5.15
C GLU A 80 -13.09 -14.96 4.13
N THR A 81 -13.74 -13.80 4.19
CA THR A 81 -13.42 -12.65 3.32
C THR A 81 -11.97 -12.21 3.51
N GLN A 82 -11.51 -12.03 4.75
CA GLN A 82 -10.14 -11.61 5.04
C GLN A 82 -9.11 -12.66 4.60
N ILE A 83 -9.34 -13.94 4.90
CA ILE A 83 -8.47 -15.05 4.47
C ILE A 83 -8.40 -15.13 2.94
N ASN A 84 -9.55 -15.02 2.27
CA ASN A 84 -9.64 -15.05 0.81
C ASN A 84 -8.94 -13.85 0.16
N ILE A 85 -8.99 -12.66 0.75
CA ILE A 85 -8.25 -11.48 0.23
C ILE A 85 -6.74 -11.71 0.30
N ILE A 86 -6.22 -12.27 1.40
CA ILE A 86 -4.79 -12.59 1.52
C ILE A 86 -4.41 -13.67 0.49
N SER A 87 -5.25 -14.69 0.31
CA SER A 87 -5.08 -15.71 -0.73
C SER A 87 -5.02 -15.10 -2.14
N LEU A 88 -5.99 -14.24 -2.49
CA LEU A 88 -6.07 -13.62 -3.81
C LEU A 88 -4.88 -12.69 -4.10
N ALA A 89 -4.32 -12.05 -3.07
CA ALA A 89 -3.11 -11.24 -3.19
C ALA A 89 -1.89 -12.09 -3.65
N GLY A 90 -1.91 -13.40 -3.36
CA GLY A 90 -0.88 -14.36 -3.79
C GLY A 90 0.45 -14.16 -3.08
N ILE A 91 0.41 -13.77 -1.80
CA ILE A 91 1.58 -13.45 -0.98
C ILE A 91 1.91 -14.51 0.08
N SER A 92 1.06 -15.53 0.23
CA SER A 92 1.27 -16.59 1.21
C SER A 92 0.60 -17.88 0.75
N GLN A 93 1.37 -18.96 0.64
CA GLN A 93 0.82 -20.30 0.41
C GLN A 93 -0.09 -20.72 1.56
N GLU A 94 0.23 -20.32 2.80
CA GLU A 94 -0.55 -20.70 3.97
C GLU A 94 -1.99 -20.21 3.88
N PHE A 95 -2.18 -18.94 3.54
CA PHE A 95 -3.51 -18.37 3.39
C PHE A 95 -4.24 -18.87 2.13
N GLU A 96 -3.52 -19.28 1.09
CA GLU A 96 -4.12 -19.90 -0.10
C GLU A 96 -4.81 -21.22 0.22
N TRP A 97 -4.14 -22.16 0.90
CA TRP A 97 -4.75 -23.44 1.24
C TRP A 97 -5.82 -23.28 2.34
N ARG A 98 -5.63 -22.37 3.31
CA ARG A 98 -6.65 -22.05 4.32
C ARG A 98 -7.96 -21.56 3.69
N ALA A 99 -7.87 -20.69 2.68
CA ALA A 99 -9.04 -20.19 1.96
C ALA A 99 -9.82 -21.34 1.27
N VAL A 100 -9.09 -22.29 0.65
CA VAL A 100 -9.69 -23.46 0.00
C VAL A 100 -10.38 -24.35 1.03
N LEU A 101 -9.68 -24.73 2.10
CA LEU A 101 -10.22 -25.66 3.09
C LEU A 101 -11.41 -25.10 3.88
N LEU A 102 -11.38 -23.80 4.26
CA LEU A 102 -12.54 -23.15 4.89
C LEU A 102 -13.78 -23.26 4.01
N ARG A 103 -13.61 -23.03 2.69
CA ARG A 103 -14.71 -23.14 1.72
C ARG A 103 -15.21 -24.57 1.58
N GLU A 104 -14.30 -25.55 1.50
CA GLU A 104 -14.66 -26.96 1.38
C GLU A 104 -15.44 -27.46 2.61
N LEU A 105 -14.96 -27.15 3.82
CA LEU A 105 -15.63 -27.49 5.07
C LEU A 105 -17.01 -26.83 5.20
N ARG A 106 -17.13 -25.59 4.74
CA ARG A 106 -18.42 -24.88 4.72
C ARG A 106 -19.42 -25.52 3.76
N VAL A 107 -18.95 -25.95 2.58
CA VAL A 107 -19.80 -26.60 1.57
C VAL A 107 -20.17 -28.03 1.97
N SER A 108 -19.26 -28.78 2.60
CA SER A 108 -19.53 -30.14 3.07
C SER A 108 -20.50 -30.18 4.24
N GLY A 109 -20.60 -29.09 5.01
CA GLY A 109 -21.43 -29.02 6.21
C GLY A 109 -20.81 -29.70 7.42
N ASP A 110 -19.50 -30.01 7.39
CA ASP A 110 -18.77 -30.50 8.56
C ASP A 110 -18.51 -29.33 9.53
N TRP A 111 -19.52 -29.00 10.31
CA TRP A 111 -19.48 -27.83 11.20
C TRP A 111 -18.51 -27.98 12.36
N ARG A 112 -18.18 -29.21 12.79
CA ARG A 112 -17.20 -29.41 13.87
C ARG A 112 -15.79 -29.12 13.36
N ALA A 113 -15.43 -29.70 12.21
CA ALA A 113 -14.13 -29.44 11.60
C ALA A 113 -14.01 -27.98 11.13
N TYR A 114 -15.09 -27.41 10.57
CA TYR A 114 -15.14 -25.99 10.23
C TYR A 114 -14.89 -25.10 11.43
N ASP A 115 -15.57 -25.34 12.57
CA ASP A 115 -15.45 -24.47 13.76
C ASP A 115 -14.00 -24.45 14.27
N VAL A 116 -13.37 -25.63 14.39
CA VAL A 116 -11.97 -25.76 14.81
C VAL A 116 -11.04 -25.09 13.81
N PHE A 117 -11.22 -25.33 12.52
CA PHE A 117 -10.34 -24.79 11.48
C PHE A 117 -10.52 -23.27 11.25
N ALA A 118 -11.73 -22.75 11.44
CA ALA A 118 -12.01 -21.31 11.44
C ALA A 118 -11.32 -20.63 12.63
N THR A 119 -11.32 -21.27 13.80
CA THR A 119 -10.57 -20.77 14.96
C THR A 119 -9.05 -20.80 14.69
N ASP A 120 -8.52 -21.87 14.09
CA ASP A 120 -7.10 -21.95 13.70
C ASP A 120 -6.72 -20.86 12.70
N SER A 121 -7.57 -20.62 11.70
CA SER A 121 -7.39 -19.60 10.68
C SER A 121 -7.49 -18.18 11.24
N LEU A 122 -8.34 -17.95 12.26
CA LEU A 122 -8.39 -16.69 12.98
C LEU A 122 -7.09 -16.45 13.78
N LEU A 123 -6.51 -17.49 14.41
CA LEU A 123 -5.21 -17.39 15.08
C LEU A 123 -4.10 -17.05 14.08
N ALA A 124 -4.10 -17.68 12.89
CA ALA A 124 -3.19 -17.32 11.80
C ALA A 124 -3.34 -15.85 11.38
N LEU A 125 -4.57 -15.37 11.21
CA LEU A 125 -4.85 -13.98 10.84
C LEU A 125 -4.39 -12.99 11.91
N ILE A 126 -4.62 -13.29 13.19
CA ILE A 126 -4.13 -12.50 14.33
C ILE A 126 -2.60 -12.43 14.30
N SER A 127 -1.94 -13.56 14.10
CA SER A 127 -0.49 -13.64 14.06
C SER A 127 0.07 -12.85 12.87
N TYR A 128 -0.44 -13.11 11.66
CA TYR A 128 -0.10 -12.37 10.45
C TYR A 128 -0.20 -10.86 10.67
N ASN A 129 -1.33 -10.38 11.19
CA ASN A 129 -1.54 -8.95 11.46
C ASN A 129 -0.55 -8.36 12.46
N SER A 130 -0.13 -9.15 13.47
CA SER A 130 0.88 -8.71 14.43
C SER A 130 2.27 -8.50 13.82
N GLN A 131 2.56 -9.20 12.72
CA GLN A 131 3.85 -9.15 12.02
C GLN A 131 3.90 -8.08 10.92
N VAL A 132 2.76 -7.64 10.38
CA VAL A 132 2.69 -6.63 9.32
C VAL A 132 3.50 -5.34 9.62
N PRO A 133 3.49 -4.77 10.84
CA PRO A 133 4.29 -3.57 11.14
C PRO A 133 5.80 -3.76 10.95
N LEU A 134 6.30 -4.98 11.15
CA LEU A 134 7.72 -5.33 11.02
C LEU A 134 8.07 -5.77 9.60
N HIS A 135 7.22 -6.60 8.99
CA HIS A 135 7.55 -7.32 7.75
C HIS A 135 6.77 -6.87 6.51
N GLY A 136 5.67 -6.12 6.66
CA GLY A 136 4.75 -5.80 5.56
C GLY A 136 5.39 -5.05 4.38
N LYS A 137 6.45 -4.25 4.63
CA LYS A 137 7.22 -3.60 3.54
C LYS A 137 8.01 -4.59 2.68
N SER A 138 8.33 -5.77 3.20
CA SER A 138 8.87 -6.86 2.39
C SER A 138 7.71 -7.61 1.74
N TRP A 139 6.80 -8.14 2.56
CA TRP A 139 5.73 -9.04 2.14
C TRP A 139 4.84 -8.48 1.02
N PHE A 140 4.56 -7.17 1.00
CA PHE A 140 3.62 -6.60 0.03
C PHE A 140 4.28 -6.00 -1.22
N PHE A 141 5.61 -6.13 -1.37
CA PHE A 141 6.38 -5.49 -2.43
C PHE A 141 7.40 -6.45 -3.09
N GLY A 142 6.95 -7.67 -3.43
CA GLY A 142 7.67 -8.58 -4.31
C GLY A 142 8.36 -9.77 -3.65
N THR A 143 8.10 -10.05 -2.37
CA THR A 143 8.58 -11.25 -1.68
C THR A 143 7.41 -12.11 -1.22
N ASP A 144 7.52 -13.44 -1.35
CA ASP A 144 6.56 -14.38 -0.77
C ASP A 144 6.75 -14.44 0.75
N ILE A 145 5.67 -14.72 1.47
CA ILE A 145 5.74 -15.04 2.89
C ILE A 145 6.04 -16.53 3.01
N ASN A 146 7.30 -16.84 3.31
CA ASN A 146 7.77 -18.19 3.65
C ASN A 146 8.04 -18.33 5.17
N ASP A 147 7.73 -17.29 5.94
CA ASP A 147 7.96 -17.25 7.38
C ASP A 147 6.90 -18.11 8.09
N THR A 148 7.32 -18.83 9.13
CA THR A 148 6.37 -19.42 10.07
C THR A 148 5.82 -18.31 10.96
N PHE A 149 4.50 -18.19 11.03
CA PHE A 149 3.87 -17.20 11.89
C PHE A 149 4.01 -17.61 13.37
N PRO A 150 4.41 -16.71 14.27
CA PRO A 150 4.49 -17.02 15.69
C PRO A 150 3.10 -17.31 16.27
N ALA A 151 3.02 -18.06 17.37
CA ALA A 151 1.76 -18.18 18.11
C ALA A 151 1.28 -16.79 18.60
N PRO A 152 -0.04 -16.52 18.57
CA PRO A 152 -0.58 -15.29 19.14
C PRO A 152 -0.18 -15.09 20.60
N THR A 153 0.05 -13.84 20.99
CA THR A 153 0.37 -13.51 22.38
C THR A 153 -0.80 -13.83 23.32
N LYS A 154 -0.50 -14.04 24.61
CA LYS A 154 -1.52 -14.27 25.65
C LYS A 154 -2.61 -13.18 25.67
N THR A 155 -2.25 -11.93 25.41
CA THR A 155 -3.21 -10.83 25.34
C THR A 155 -4.16 -10.98 24.14
N GLN A 156 -3.62 -11.38 22.98
CA GLN A 156 -4.43 -11.61 21.78
C GLN A 156 -5.39 -12.79 21.97
N THR A 157 -4.91 -13.91 22.53
CA THR A 157 -5.77 -15.08 22.82
C THR A 157 -6.82 -14.76 23.88
N THR A 158 -6.47 -13.99 24.92
CA THR A 158 -7.45 -13.52 25.93
C THR A 158 -8.53 -12.63 25.31
N ASN A 159 -8.17 -11.74 24.41
CA ASN A 159 -9.13 -10.88 23.71
C ASN A 159 -10.09 -11.70 22.83
N LEU A 160 -9.59 -12.73 22.15
CA LEU A 160 -10.41 -13.68 21.40
C LEU A 160 -11.40 -14.41 22.32
N LEU A 161 -10.95 -14.95 23.45
CA LEU A 161 -11.82 -15.61 24.43
C LEU A 161 -12.94 -14.68 24.96
N MET A 162 -12.59 -13.43 25.26
CA MET A 162 -13.57 -12.42 25.69
C MET A 162 -14.58 -12.08 24.59
N ALA A 163 -14.15 -12.00 23.33
CA ALA A 163 -15.04 -11.75 22.21
C ALA A 163 -16.00 -12.94 21.99
N ALA A 164 -15.48 -14.17 21.98
CA ALA A 164 -16.27 -15.39 21.83
C ALA A 164 -17.30 -15.56 22.95
N SER A 165 -16.90 -15.40 24.22
CA SER A 165 -17.81 -15.52 25.38
C SER A 165 -18.93 -14.48 25.41
N ARG A 166 -18.74 -13.34 24.75
CA ARG A 166 -19.74 -12.26 24.64
C ARG A 166 -20.53 -12.29 23.34
N ASN A 167 -20.39 -13.33 22.52
CA ASN A 167 -20.98 -13.43 21.18
C ASN A 167 -20.63 -12.21 20.27
N ALA A 168 -19.40 -11.72 20.40
CA ALA A 168 -18.87 -10.54 19.71
C ALA A 168 -17.73 -10.90 18.73
N LEU A 169 -17.70 -12.15 18.23
CA LEU A 169 -16.68 -12.59 17.28
C LEU A 169 -16.68 -11.82 15.97
N TYR A 170 -17.85 -11.39 15.49
CA TYR A 170 -17.94 -10.55 14.30
C TYR A 170 -17.18 -9.24 14.49
N ASP A 171 -17.44 -8.51 15.58
CA ASP A 171 -16.78 -7.23 15.86
C ASP A 171 -15.27 -7.41 16.05
N TYR A 172 -14.86 -8.52 16.68
CA TYR A 172 -13.45 -8.86 16.83
C TYR A 172 -12.78 -9.13 15.47
N ALA A 173 -13.34 -10.01 14.65
CA ALA A 173 -12.81 -10.30 13.31
C ALA A 173 -12.80 -9.03 12.44
N PHE A 174 -13.87 -8.24 12.48
CA PHE A 174 -13.99 -6.97 11.76
C PHE A 174 -12.87 -5.99 12.15
N SER A 175 -12.46 -5.96 13.41
CA SER A 175 -11.36 -5.08 13.88
C SER A 175 -9.97 -5.48 13.33
N LEU A 176 -9.82 -6.68 12.77
CA LEU A 176 -8.55 -7.17 12.23
C LEU A 176 -8.27 -6.70 10.80
N ARG A 177 -9.26 -6.17 10.08
CA ARG A 177 -9.07 -5.67 8.71
C ARG A 177 -8.50 -4.25 8.69
N PRO A 178 -7.99 -3.75 7.55
CA PRO A 178 -7.55 -2.36 7.42
C PRO A 178 -8.67 -1.35 7.77
N GLU A 179 -8.38 -0.38 8.64
CA GLU A 179 -9.31 0.66 9.08
C GLU A 179 -9.52 1.76 8.01
N THR A 180 -10.15 1.42 6.89
CA THR A 180 -10.42 2.38 5.81
C THR A 180 -11.67 2.05 5.01
N PRO A 181 -12.47 3.06 4.59
CA PRO A 181 -13.61 2.84 3.69
C PRO A 181 -13.22 2.14 2.38
N GLN A 182 -11.98 2.35 1.91
CA GLN A 182 -11.44 1.71 0.69
C GLN A 182 -11.53 0.19 0.74
N TYR A 183 -11.34 -0.42 1.91
CA TYR A 183 -11.33 -1.88 2.04
C TYR A 183 -12.66 -2.48 1.55
N ARG A 184 -13.79 -1.90 1.97
CA ARG A 184 -15.12 -2.37 1.56
C ARG A 184 -15.36 -2.18 0.08
N GLU A 185 -15.00 -1.03 -0.48
CA GLU A 185 -15.24 -0.75 -1.90
C GLU A 185 -14.35 -1.62 -2.79
N MET A 186 -13.11 -1.89 -2.39
CA MET A 186 -12.23 -2.83 -3.10
C MET A 186 -12.73 -4.27 -3.00
N ALA A 187 -13.27 -4.69 -1.85
CA ALA A 187 -13.89 -6.01 -1.71
C ALA A 187 -15.09 -6.18 -2.66
N LYS A 188 -15.97 -5.18 -2.75
CA LYS A 188 -17.08 -5.17 -3.73
C LYS A 188 -16.57 -5.23 -5.17
N ALA A 189 -15.51 -4.49 -5.49
CA ALA A 189 -14.90 -4.52 -6.82
C ALA A 189 -14.32 -5.90 -7.16
N ILE A 190 -13.72 -6.60 -6.20
CA ILE A 190 -13.26 -7.99 -6.40
C ILE A 190 -14.45 -8.91 -6.69
N VAL A 191 -15.54 -8.82 -5.92
CA VAL A 191 -16.74 -9.64 -6.16
C VAL A 191 -17.32 -9.38 -7.54
N ALA A 192 -17.46 -8.11 -7.95
CA ALA A 192 -17.94 -7.76 -9.29
C ALA A 192 -17.06 -8.34 -10.40
N LEU A 193 -15.73 -8.31 -10.24
CA LEU A 193 -14.79 -8.94 -11.17
C LEU A 193 -14.93 -10.47 -11.18
N GLN A 194 -15.14 -11.10 -10.02
CA GLN A 194 -15.32 -12.56 -9.92
C GLN A 194 -16.60 -13.03 -10.62
N ASP A 195 -17.71 -12.31 -10.45
CA ASP A 195 -18.98 -12.60 -11.14
C ASP A 195 -18.81 -12.52 -12.66
N GLU A 196 -18.04 -11.54 -13.11
CA GLU A 196 -17.70 -11.34 -14.52
C GLU A 196 -16.68 -12.34 -15.07
N ASN A 197 -15.89 -13.03 -14.23
CA ASN A 197 -14.84 -13.96 -14.67
C ASN A 197 -15.42 -15.18 -15.43
N THR A 198 -16.70 -15.47 -15.23
CA THR A 198 -17.44 -16.49 -15.99
C THR A 198 -17.78 -16.06 -17.41
N SER A 199 -17.69 -14.75 -17.71
CA SER A 199 -17.98 -14.16 -19.01
C SER A 199 -16.74 -14.12 -19.91
N TYR A 200 -16.96 -14.22 -21.22
CA TYR A 200 -15.89 -14.10 -22.21
C TYR A 200 -15.24 -12.69 -22.16
N TRP A 201 -13.92 -12.66 -21.92
CA TRP A 201 -13.09 -11.45 -21.95
C TRP A 201 -12.18 -11.44 -23.19
N PRO A 202 -12.57 -10.75 -24.28
CA PRO A 202 -11.79 -10.79 -25.52
C PRO A 202 -10.44 -10.10 -25.38
N LYS A 203 -9.42 -10.67 -26.03
CA LYS A 203 -8.12 -10.03 -26.20
C LYS A 203 -8.11 -9.17 -27.45
N PHE A 204 -7.74 -7.91 -27.32
CA PHE A 204 -7.53 -7.01 -28.44
C PHE A 204 -6.08 -7.11 -28.96
N THR A 205 -5.89 -7.87 -30.05
CA THR A 205 -4.55 -8.28 -30.55
C THR A 205 -4.00 -7.43 -31.69
N GLN A 206 -4.83 -6.60 -32.35
CA GLN A 206 -4.42 -5.78 -33.49
C GLN A 206 -3.23 -4.88 -33.14
N ARG A 207 -2.08 -5.05 -33.79
CA ARG A 207 -0.84 -4.30 -33.49
C ARG A 207 -0.86 -2.88 -34.07
N GLY A 208 0.13 -2.08 -33.68
CA GLY A 208 0.28 -0.69 -34.12
C GLY A 208 -0.49 0.31 -33.27
N LEU A 209 -0.40 1.59 -33.67
CA LEU A 209 -1.16 2.68 -33.05
C LEU A 209 -2.53 2.77 -33.71
N ILE A 210 -3.60 2.51 -32.95
CA ILE A 210 -4.97 2.65 -33.44
C ILE A 210 -5.48 4.05 -33.10
N LYS A 211 -5.67 4.87 -34.14
CA LYS A 211 -6.16 6.24 -34.06
C LYS A 211 -7.55 6.34 -34.68
N HIS A 212 -8.27 7.41 -34.35
CA HIS A 212 -9.60 7.69 -34.88
C HIS A 212 -9.65 7.49 -36.42
N GLY A 213 -10.67 6.76 -36.89
CA GLY A 213 -10.87 6.43 -38.30
C GLY A 213 -10.11 5.21 -38.82
N ASN A 214 -9.20 4.60 -38.05
CA ASN A 214 -8.53 3.37 -38.46
C ASN A 214 -9.52 2.19 -38.53
N LYS A 215 -9.34 1.32 -39.52
CA LYS A 215 -10.09 0.05 -39.63
C LYS A 215 -9.72 -0.87 -38.46
N LEU A 216 -10.73 -1.50 -37.86
CA LEU A 216 -10.57 -2.51 -36.83
C LEU A 216 -10.62 -3.89 -37.48
N VAL A 217 -9.65 -4.74 -37.12
CA VAL A 217 -9.63 -6.14 -37.55
C VAL A 217 -10.72 -6.93 -36.82
N ASP A 218 -10.93 -6.61 -35.55
CA ASP A 218 -11.94 -7.19 -34.68
C ASP A 218 -12.55 -6.07 -33.83
N SER A 219 -13.63 -5.47 -34.33
CA SER A 219 -14.37 -4.41 -33.63
C SER A 219 -15.06 -4.93 -32.38
N ASP A 220 -15.60 -6.14 -32.44
CA ASP A 220 -16.48 -6.69 -31.42
C ASP A 220 -15.70 -7.02 -30.14
N SER A 221 -14.47 -7.51 -30.30
CA SER A 221 -13.54 -7.68 -29.18
C SER A 221 -13.23 -6.36 -28.48
N LEU A 222 -12.97 -5.28 -29.23
CA LEU A 222 -12.72 -3.97 -28.62
C LEU A 222 -13.96 -3.42 -27.93
N ILE A 223 -15.13 -3.47 -28.58
CA ILE A 223 -16.40 -2.98 -28.02
C ILE A 223 -16.72 -3.73 -26.72
N THR A 224 -16.65 -5.07 -26.75
CA THR A 224 -16.92 -5.90 -25.58
C THR A 224 -15.91 -5.64 -24.47
N SER A 225 -14.62 -5.49 -24.79
CA SER A 225 -13.61 -5.15 -23.78
C SER A 225 -13.90 -3.80 -23.11
N LEU A 226 -14.27 -2.77 -23.88
CA LEU A 226 -14.61 -1.45 -23.34
C LEU A 226 -15.89 -1.47 -22.48
N GLU A 227 -16.91 -2.21 -22.92
CA GLU A 227 -18.15 -2.45 -22.16
C GLU A 227 -17.86 -3.11 -20.82
N ARG A 228 -17.07 -4.18 -20.84
CA ARG A 228 -16.65 -4.94 -19.66
C ARG A 228 -15.74 -4.16 -18.71
N HIS A 229 -15.03 -3.15 -19.22
CA HIS A 229 -14.30 -2.22 -18.38
C HIS A 229 -15.17 -1.08 -17.82
N GLY A 230 -16.48 -1.08 -18.08
CA GLY A 230 -17.42 -0.06 -17.61
C GLY A 230 -17.22 1.33 -18.25
N VAL A 231 -16.40 1.43 -19.30
CA VAL A 231 -16.07 2.72 -19.96
C VAL A 231 -16.92 2.99 -21.21
N LEU A 232 -17.76 2.03 -21.58
CA LEU A 232 -18.73 2.09 -22.67
C LEU A 232 -20.04 1.49 -22.14
N SER A 233 -21.16 2.18 -22.29
CA SER A 233 -22.43 1.65 -21.76
C SER A 233 -22.91 0.45 -22.57
N THR A 234 -23.75 -0.40 -21.97
CA THR A 234 -24.38 -1.55 -22.64
C THR A 234 -25.16 -1.11 -23.88
N GLU A 235 -25.90 0.01 -23.80
CA GLU A 235 -26.66 0.55 -24.95
C GLU A 235 -25.73 1.02 -26.08
N GLU A 236 -24.63 1.69 -25.73
CA GLU A 236 -23.63 2.13 -26.70
C GLU A 236 -22.96 0.94 -27.38
N ALA A 237 -22.57 -0.07 -26.60
CA ALA A 237 -21.95 -1.30 -27.08
C ALA A 237 -22.88 -2.06 -28.04
N GLN A 238 -24.14 -2.27 -27.65
CA GLN A 238 -25.15 -2.90 -28.49
C GLN A 238 -25.36 -2.14 -29.80
N ARG A 239 -25.49 -0.81 -29.73
CA ARG A 239 -25.65 0.04 -30.92
C ARG A 239 -24.47 -0.07 -31.89
N LEU A 240 -23.24 -0.14 -31.38
CA LEU A 240 -22.04 -0.30 -32.22
C LEU A 240 -21.98 -1.68 -32.88
N LYS A 241 -22.32 -2.74 -32.13
CA LYS A 241 -22.38 -4.13 -32.63
C LYS A 241 -23.47 -4.29 -33.71
N LEU A 242 -24.69 -3.83 -33.45
CA LEU A 242 -25.81 -3.91 -34.42
C LEU A 242 -25.53 -3.16 -35.73
N LYS A 243 -24.80 -2.05 -35.65
CA LYS A 243 -24.39 -1.28 -36.84
C LYS A 243 -23.15 -1.84 -37.54
N HIS A 244 -22.57 -2.94 -37.05
CA HIS A 244 -21.38 -3.59 -37.60
C HIS A 244 -20.23 -2.59 -37.84
N VAL A 245 -19.96 -1.73 -36.86
CA VAL A 245 -18.97 -0.65 -36.98
C VAL A 245 -17.55 -1.21 -37.07
N GLY A 246 -17.02 -1.32 -38.29
CA GLY A 246 -15.68 -1.86 -38.57
C GLY A 246 -14.50 -0.86 -38.45
N PHE A 247 -14.70 0.32 -37.87
CA PHE A 247 -13.67 1.34 -37.71
C PHE A 247 -13.70 2.00 -36.33
N TYR A 248 -12.55 2.48 -35.89
CA TYR A 248 -12.38 3.10 -34.59
C TYR A 248 -12.96 4.52 -34.57
N ASN A 249 -14.22 4.64 -34.14
CA ASN A 249 -15.00 5.87 -34.23
C ASN A 249 -14.88 6.76 -32.99
N ALA A 250 -15.53 7.92 -33.01
CA ALA A 250 -15.49 8.89 -31.92
C ALA A 250 -16.02 8.36 -30.57
N VAL A 251 -17.03 7.48 -30.58
CA VAL A 251 -17.58 6.87 -29.34
C VAL A 251 -16.52 5.99 -28.69
N MET A 252 -15.87 5.12 -29.47
CA MET A 252 -14.78 4.26 -28.97
C MET A 252 -13.59 5.09 -28.49
N VAL A 253 -13.25 6.20 -29.17
CA VAL A 253 -12.20 7.13 -28.73
C VAL A 253 -12.48 7.70 -27.34
N GLN A 254 -13.72 8.08 -27.03
CA GLN A 254 -14.06 8.59 -25.70
C GLN A 254 -14.03 7.48 -24.64
N ALA A 255 -14.54 6.28 -24.95
CA ALA A 255 -14.45 5.14 -24.05
C ALA A 255 -12.98 4.77 -23.73
N VAL A 256 -12.11 4.76 -24.74
CA VAL A 256 -10.66 4.53 -24.54
C VAL A 256 -10.01 5.65 -23.73
N LYS A 257 -10.45 6.91 -23.86
CA LYS A 257 -9.96 8.00 -23.00
C LYS A 257 -10.33 7.78 -21.53
N ARG A 258 -11.58 7.40 -21.24
CA ARG A 258 -11.99 7.05 -19.86
C ARG A 258 -11.16 5.89 -19.33
N PHE A 259 -10.95 4.85 -20.14
CA PHE A 259 -10.08 3.72 -19.80
C PHE A 259 -8.63 4.15 -19.53
N GLN A 260 -8.06 4.97 -20.40
CA GLN A 260 -6.70 5.47 -20.22
C GLN A 260 -6.58 6.29 -18.93
N GLN A 261 -7.58 7.12 -18.62
CA GLN A 261 -7.62 7.89 -17.38
C GLN A 261 -7.68 7.00 -16.15
N SER A 262 -8.56 5.99 -16.13
CA SER A 262 -8.67 5.06 -14.97
C SER A 262 -7.41 4.22 -14.75
N HIS A 263 -6.58 4.06 -15.78
CA HIS A 263 -5.31 3.32 -15.73
C HIS A 263 -4.06 4.23 -15.59
N GLY A 264 -4.23 5.55 -15.43
CA GLY A 264 -3.12 6.51 -15.34
C GLY A 264 -2.26 6.60 -16.61
N LEU A 265 -2.83 6.26 -17.76
CA LEU A 265 -2.20 6.32 -19.07
C LEU A 265 -2.34 7.72 -19.68
N LYS A 266 -1.67 7.94 -20.82
CA LYS A 266 -1.88 9.16 -21.60
C LYS A 266 -3.30 9.16 -22.20
N THR A 267 -4.13 10.12 -21.81
CA THR A 267 -5.54 10.25 -22.21
C THR A 267 -5.71 10.87 -23.61
N ASP A 268 -5.13 10.25 -24.64
CA ASP A 268 -5.23 10.74 -26.04
C ASP A 268 -6.23 9.98 -26.90
N GLY A 269 -6.83 8.90 -26.37
CA GLY A 269 -7.75 8.03 -27.10
C GLY A 269 -7.06 7.17 -28.16
N VAL A 270 -5.73 7.09 -28.18
CA VAL A 270 -4.97 6.24 -29.10
C VAL A 270 -4.66 4.91 -28.42
N ILE A 271 -5.04 3.78 -29.03
CA ILE A 271 -4.70 2.46 -28.50
C ILE A 271 -3.26 2.12 -28.92
N GLY A 272 -2.30 2.43 -28.06
CA GLY A 272 -0.92 2.00 -28.15
C GLY A 272 -0.60 0.77 -27.29
N ASN A 273 0.68 0.40 -27.21
CA ASN A 273 1.12 -0.82 -26.51
C ASN A 273 0.69 -0.87 -25.02
N LYS A 274 0.77 0.25 -24.30
CA LYS A 274 0.36 0.30 -22.88
C LYS A 274 -1.15 0.17 -22.69
N THR A 275 -1.96 0.87 -23.48
CA THR A 275 -3.42 0.73 -23.46
C THR A 275 -3.81 -0.70 -23.78
N ARG A 276 -3.21 -1.29 -24.80
CA ARG A 276 -3.43 -2.69 -25.19
C ARG A 276 -3.02 -3.69 -24.12
N TYR A 277 -1.88 -3.46 -23.46
CA TYR A 277 -1.43 -4.28 -22.33
C TYR A 277 -2.50 -4.34 -21.24
N TRP A 278 -3.04 -3.18 -20.85
CA TRP A 278 -4.10 -3.13 -19.84
C TRP A 278 -5.42 -3.72 -20.32
N LEU A 279 -5.87 -3.43 -21.54
CA LEU A 279 -7.09 -4.04 -22.10
C LEU A 279 -7.02 -5.58 -22.07
N ASN A 280 -5.83 -6.14 -22.28
CA ASN A 280 -5.60 -7.59 -22.32
C ASN A 280 -5.21 -8.20 -20.98
N LYS A 281 -5.11 -7.42 -19.89
CA LYS A 281 -4.81 -7.95 -18.55
C LYS A 281 -6.05 -8.69 -18.02
N SER A 282 -5.87 -9.97 -17.70
CA SER A 282 -6.97 -10.85 -17.27
C SER A 282 -7.63 -10.39 -15.97
N VAL A 283 -8.87 -10.84 -15.78
CA VAL A 283 -9.66 -10.60 -14.56
C VAL A 283 -8.91 -11.09 -13.32
N ASP A 284 -8.35 -12.31 -13.34
CA ASP A 284 -7.56 -12.85 -12.21
C ASP A 284 -6.36 -11.96 -11.83
N ASN A 285 -5.65 -11.41 -12.82
CA ASN A 285 -4.54 -10.49 -12.56
C ASN A 285 -5.04 -9.16 -11.96
N ARG A 286 -6.23 -8.70 -12.34
CA ARG A 286 -6.84 -7.47 -11.79
C ARG A 286 -7.29 -7.70 -10.35
N ILE A 287 -7.92 -8.84 -10.07
CA ILE A 287 -8.29 -9.27 -8.71
C ILE A 287 -7.04 -9.37 -7.83
N GLN A 288 -5.96 -9.99 -8.33
CA GLN A 288 -4.72 -10.12 -7.56
C GLN A 288 -4.11 -8.75 -7.23
N ILE A 289 -4.04 -7.82 -8.21
CA ILE A 289 -3.53 -6.47 -7.96
C ILE A 289 -4.42 -5.74 -6.94
N LEU A 290 -5.75 -5.86 -7.03
CA LEU A 290 -6.66 -5.26 -6.07
C LEU A 290 -6.45 -5.83 -4.67
N ALA A 291 -6.46 -7.16 -4.52
CA ALA A 291 -6.26 -7.84 -3.26
C ALA A 291 -4.91 -7.50 -2.61
N LEU A 292 -3.83 -7.46 -3.41
CA LEU A 292 -2.52 -7.02 -2.92
C LEU A 292 -2.55 -5.59 -2.42
N ASN A 293 -3.23 -4.68 -3.14
CA ASN A 293 -3.38 -3.31 -2.68
C ASN A 293 -4.28 -3.17 -1.45
N MET A 294 -5.23 -4.09 -1.22
CA MET A 294 -6.00 -4.15 0.02
C MET A 294 -5.10 -4.47 1.22
N GLU A 295 -4.15 -5.39 1.07
CA GLU A 295 -3.17 -5.66 2.13
C GLU A 295 -2.21 -4.48 2.35
N ARG A 296 -1.83 -3.76 1.29
CA ARG A 296 -1.04 -2.53 1.41
C ARG A 296 -1.75 -1.42 2.19
N LEU A 297 -3.09 -1.40 2.25
CA LEU A 297 -3.84 -0.43 3.06
C LEU A 297 -3.43 -0.48 4.54
N ARG A 298 -2.97 -1.63 5.03
CA ARG A 298 -2.46 -1.80 6.41
C ARG A 298 -1.23 -0.93 6.71
N LEU A 299 -0.47 -0.55 5.69
CA LEU A 299 0.77 0.23 5.83
C LEU A 299 0.53 1.74 5.72
N TRP A 300 -0.63 2.15 5.19
CA TRP A 300 -0.88 3.53 4.83
C TRP A 300 -1.49 4.31 5.99
N PRO A 301 -1.07 5.57 6.19
CA PRO A 301 -1.66 6.41 7.21
C PRO A 301 -3.12 6.72 6.84
N THR A 302 -4.03 6.58 7.80
CA THR A 302 -5.47 6.87 7.64
C THR A 302 -5.80 8.30 8.04
N GLY A 303 -5.08 8.87 9.01
CA GLY A 303 -5.24 10.26 9.45
C GLY A 303 -4.97 11.29 8.34
N ARG A 304 -5.77 12.37 8.32
CA ARG A 304 -5.68 13.48 7.35
C ARG A 304 -5.55 14.85 8.02
N ASP A 305 -5.11 14.90 9.27
CA ASP A 305 -5.03 16.15 10.03
C ASP A 305 -3.87 17.04 9.56
N ARG A 306 -2.66 16.51 9.35
CA ARG A 306 -1.48 17.24 8.83
C ARG A 306 -0.52 16.30 8.12
N ILE A 307 -0.77 16.04 6.84
CA ILE A 307 -0.02 15.03 6.10
C ILE A 307 0.24 15.43 4.66
N LEU A 308 1.45 15.18 4.20
CA LEU A 308 1.85 15.22 2.80
C LEU A 308 2.05 13.78 2.34
N LEU A 309 1.23 13.35 1.38
CA LEU A 309 1.25 12.03 0.80
C LEU A 309 1.82 12.10 -0.61
N VAL A 310 2.69 11.15 -0.96
CA VAL A 310 3.15 10.95 -2.33
C VAL A 310 2.85 9.51 -2.72
N ASN A 311 1.92 9.31 -3.66
CA ASN A 311 1.69 8.01 -4.25
C ASN A 311 2.59 7.83 -5.47
N ILE A 312 3.66 7.04 -5.30
CA ILE A 312 4.74 6.88 -6.28
C ILE A 312 4.24 6.43 -7.67
N PRO A 313 3.52 5.31 -7.82
CA PRO A 313 3.03 4.83 -9.13
C PRO A 313 1.94 5.74 -9.73
N ASN A 314 1.20 6.48 -8.91
CA ASN A 314 0.24 7.49 -9.40
C ASN A 314 0.93 8.79 -9.86
N TYR A 315 2.18 9.02 -9.44
CA TYR A 315 2.94 10.25 -9.69
C TYR A 315 2.22 11.53 -9.23
N GLU A 316 1.46 11.43 -8.13
CA GLU A 316 0.74 12.54 -7.52
C GLU A 316 1.16 12.72 -6.05
N MET A 317 1.09 13.96 -5.60
CA MET A 317 1.26 14.37 -4.21
C MET A 317 -0.01 15.10 -3.75
N GLU A 318 -0.40 14.85 -2.50
CA GLU A 318 -1.48 15.55 -1.82
C GLU A 318 -0.99 16.12 -0.48
N LEU A 319 -1.40 17.33 -0.15
CA LEU A 319 -1.22 17.96 1.15
C LEU A 319 -2.59 18.12 1.80
N TRP A 320 -2.77 17.43 2.92
CA TRP A 320 -3.98 17.50 3.74
C TRP A 320 -3.69 18.26 5.03
N MET A 321 -4.58 19.19 5.38
CA MET A 321 -4.60 19.87 6.67
C MET A 321 -6.02 19.98 7.20
N ASP A 322 -6.19 19.72 8.49
CA ASP A 322 -7.46 19.80 9.20
C ASP A 322 -8.57 19.01 8.45
N LYS A 323 -8.18 17.84 7.90
CA LYS A 323 -9.01 16.92 7.09
C LYS A 323 -9.48 17.45 5.74
N GLN A 324 -8.90 18.55 5.26
CA GLN A 324 -9.16 19.13 3.94
C GLN A 324 -7.95 18.99 3.02
N LEU A 325 -8.20 18.70 1.74
CA LEU A 325 -7.17 18.70 0.70
C LEU A 325 -6.81 20.16 0.37
N ILE A 326 -5.59 20.57 0.73
CA ILE A 326 -5.10 21.93 0.54
C ILE A 326 -4.38 22.07 -0.81
N LEU A 327 -3.67 21.03 -1.24
CA LEU A 327 -2.92 21.05 -2.49
C LEU A 327 -2.77 19.63 -3.05
N ASP A 328 -3.19 19.44 -4.30
CA ASP A 328 -2.75 18.35 -5.17
C ASP A 328 -1.61 18.82 -6.09
N SER A 329 -0.69 17.94 -6.47
CA SER A 329 0.28 18.25 -7.53
C SER A 329 0.94 16.99 -8.09
N LYS A 330 1.20 17.04 -9.41
CA LYS A 330 2.05 16.05 -10.08
C LYS A 330 3.44 16.03 -9.47
N VAL A 331 4.04 14.85 -9.45
CA VAL A 331 5.45 14.65 -9.09
C VAL A 331 6.23 13.88 -10.14
N VAL A 332 7.55 14.02 -10.11
CA VAL A 332 8.52 13.15 -10.78
C VAL A 332 9.28 12.38 -9.70
N VAL A 333 9.30 11.05 -9.84
CA VAL A 333 9.90 10.11 -8.87
C VAL A 333 11.12 9.42 -9.48
N GLY A 334 11.78 8.60 -8.67
CA GLY A 334 12.94 7.81 -9.06
C GLY A 334 12.66 6.90 -10.26
N ARG A 335 13.66 6.71 -11.10
CA ARG A 335 13.60 5.69 -12.16
C ARG A 335 13.70 4.27 -11.55
N PRO A 336 13.31 3.20 -12.27
CA PRO A 336 13.36 1.84 -11.73
C PRO A 336 14.74 1.40 -11.21
N SER A 337 15.83 1.90 -11.80
CA SER A 337 17.22 1.61 -11.37
C SER A 337 17.71 2.46 -10.18
N ARG A 338 16.95 3.48 -9.76
CA ARG A 338 17.22 4.40 -8.64
C ARG A 338 15.89 4.84 -8.02
N ARG A 339 15.21 3.87 -7.41
CA ARG A 339 13.83 3.98 -6.94
C ARG A 339 13.69 5.03 -5.83
N THR A 340 12.57 5.73 -5.81
CA THR A 340 12.12 6.46 -4.61
C THR A 340 11.72 5.42 -3.56
N PRO A 341 12.33 5.43 -2.36
CA PRO A 341 12.02 4.45 -1.32
C PRO A 341 10.66 4.73 -0.66
N LEU A 342 10.08 3.72 -0.02
CA LEU A 342 8.94 3.87 0.88
C LEU A 342 9.43 4.31 2.27
N PHE A 343 9.07 5.52 2.66
CA PHE A 343 9.46 6.10 3.92
C PHE A 343 8.36 6.94 4.54
N THR A 344 8.44 7.02 5.87
CA THR A 344 7.71 7.96 6.71
C THR A 344 8.73 8.94 7.29
N SER A 345 8.44 10.22 7.21
CA SER A 345 9.26 11.30 7.74
C SER A 345 8.33 12.46 8.13
N ARG A 346 8.91 13.65 8.24
CA ARG A 346 8.20 14.90 8.49
C ARG A 346 8.84 16.01 7.68
N LEU A 347 8.06 17.01 7.36
CA LEU A 347 8.54 18.22 6.74
C LEU A 347 8.89 19.24 7.82
N ASP A 348 10.17 19.60 7.89
CA ASP A 348 10.71 20.47 8.94
C ASP A 348 10.90 21.91 8.47
N SER A 349 11.25 22.10 7.20
CA SER A 349 11.54 23.43 6.64
C SER A 349 11.38 23.47 5.14
N VAL A 350 11.17 24.68 4.63
CA VAL A 350 11.36 25.02 3.22
C VAL A 350 12.61 25.88 3.07
N VAL A 351 13.39 25.59 2.02
CA VAL A 351 14.60 26.32 1.66
C VAL A 351 14.37 26.99 0.32
N PHE A 352 14.40 28.32 0.33
CA PHE A 352 14.33 29.17 -0.85
C PHE A 352 15.73 29.33 -1.44
N ASN A 353 15.82 29.26 -2.77
CA ASN A 353 17.03 29.39 -3.57
C ASN A 353 18.18 28.52 -3.01
N PRO A 354 17.98 27.19 -2.91
CA PRO A 354 18.92 26.30 -2.25
C PRO A 354 20.21 26.11 -3.07
N HIS A 355 21.36 26.02 -2.40
CA HIS A 355 22.51 25.33 -2.97
C HIS A 355 22.18 23.83 -3.13
N TRP A 356 22.71 23.20 -4.18
CA TRP A 356 22.61 21.76 -4.35
C TRP A 356 23.93 21.06 -4.04
N ASN A 357 23.99 20.40 -2.89
CA ASN A 357 25.09 19.50 -2.56
C ASN A 357 24.87 18.17 -3.31
N VAL A 358 25.68 17.92 -4.35
CA VAL A 358 25.48 16.78 -5.25
C VAL A 358 25.78 15.46 -4.51
N PRO A 359 24.82 14.52 -4.45
CA PRO A 359 25.08 13.19 -3.91
C PRO A 359 26.17 12.47 -4.71
N VAL A 360 27.04 11.73 -4.02
CA VAL A 360 28.17 11.00 -4.64
C VAL A 360 27.71 10.15 -5.82
N THR A 361 26.59 9.45 -5.69
CA THR A 361 26.06 8.60 -6.77
C THR A 361 25.71 9.38 -8.03
N ILE A 362 25.14 10.59 -7.90
CA ILE A 362 24.78 11.48 -9.01
C ILE A 362 26.05 12.11 -9.60
N MET A 363 26.96 12.58 -8.74
CA MET A 363 28.25 13.11 -9.17
C MET A 363 28.97 12.11 -10.07
N ARG A 364 29.10 10.86 -9.62
CA ARG A 364 29.80 9.80 -10.36
C ARG A 364 29.07 9.34 -11.62
N LYS A 365 27.75 9.16 -11.56
CA LYS A 365 27.00 8.53 -12.66
C LYS A 365 26.45 9.52 -13.69
N ASP A 366 26.25 10.78 -13.32
CA ASP A 366 25.54 11.75 -14.16
C ASP A 366 26.36 13.01 -14.50
N ILE A 367 27.28 13.45 -13.62
CA ILE A 367 28.03 14.70 -13.81
C ILE A 367 29.44 14.45 -14.36
N LEU A 368 30.26 13.67 -13.65
CA LEU A 368 31.66 13.42 -14.05
C LEU A 368 31.80 12.82 -15.46
N PRO A 369 30.90 11.94 -15.96
CA PRO A 369 30.94 11.49 -17.35
C PRO A 369 30.73 12.61 -18.39
N LYS A 370 30.13 13.73 -18.00
CA LYS A 370 29.99 14.91 -18.88
C LYS A 370 31.20 15.81 -18.79
N VAL A 371 31.80 15.92 -17.60
CA VAL A 371 33.05 16.66 -17.40
C VAL A 371 34.18 16.02 -18.21
N SER A 372 34.26 14.69 -18.27
CA SER A 372 35.25 14.00 -19.11
C SER A 372 35.09 14.23 -20.62
N VAL A 373 33.96 14.79 -21.06
CA VAL A 373 33.70 15.18 -22.45
C VAL A 373 33.91 16.68 -22.64
N ASP A 374 33.59 17.49 -21.63
CA ASP A 374 33.70 18.95 -21.63
C ASP A 374 34.22 19.42 -20.26
N ASN A 375 35.51 19.75 -20.17
CA ASN A 375 36.14 20.17 -18.92
C ASN A 375 35.54 21.48 -18.36
N ASP A 376 34.91 22.31 -19.20
CA ASP A 376 34.20 23.52 -18.77
C ASP A 376 32.78 23.24 -18.27
N TYR A 377 32.32 21.98 -18.27
CA TYR A 377 30.95 21.63 -17.90
C TYR A 377 30.60 22.17 -16.50
N LEU A 378 31.53 22.09 -15.55
CA LEU A 378 31.30 22.53 -14.18
C LEU A 378 31.07 24.04 -14.08
N SER A 379 31.90 24.85 -14.75
CA SER A 379 31.77 26.30 -14.75
C SER A 379 30.51 26.75 -15.51
N LYS A 380 30.25 26.16 -16.69
CA LYS A 380 29.03 26.39 -17.51
C LYS A 380 27.73 26.13 -16.75
N HIS A 381 27.75 25.23 -15.76
CA HIS A 381 26.57 24.85 -14.97
C HIS A 381 26.64 25.31 -13.51
N SER A 382 27.55 26.23 -13.19
CA SER A 382 27.69 26.88 -11.87
C SER A 382 27.94 25.89 -10.72
N TYR A 383 28.80 24.90 -10.97
CA TYR A 383 29.32 24.01 -9.93
C TYR A 383 30.62 24.57 -9.34
N THR A 384 30.68 24.56 -8.01
CA THR A 384 31.90 24.77 -7.24
C THR A 384 32.44 23.41 -6.81
N VAL A 385 33.74 23.19 -7.01
CA VAL A 385 34.44 22.01 -6.50
C VAL A 385 34.97 22.34 -5.10
N LEU A 386 34.69 21.46 -4.13
CA LEU A 386 35.09 21.63 -2.73
C LEU A 386 35.93 20.44 -2.28
N SER A 387 36.99 20.68 -1.50
CA SER A 387 37.81 19.59 -0.95
C SER A 387 37.03 18.70 0.03
N SER A 388 36.09 19.28 0.78
CA SER A 388 35.19 18.56 1.68
C SER A 388 33.89 19.35 1.92
N TRP A 389 32.90 18.74 2.58
CA TRP A 389 31.70 19.47 3.03
C TRP A 389 31.93 20.34 4.27
N SER A 390 33.02 20.11 5.01
CA SER A 390 33.30 20.75 6.31
C SER A 390 34.62 21.52 6.23
N ASN A 391 34.54 22.85 6.18
CA ASN A 391 35.68 23.74 6.00
C ASN A 391 36.51 23.42 4.73
N GLY A 392 35.86 22.89 3.70
CA GLY A 392 36.52 22.56 2.44
C GLY A 392 36.88 23.82 1.65
N GLU A 393 38.10 23.84 1.12
CA GLU A 393 38.56 24.88 0.22
C GLU A 393 37.94 24.71 -1.16
N VAL A 394 37.77 25.83 -1.86
CA VAL A 394 37.34 25.84 -3.26
C VAL A 394 38.51 25.41 -4.12
N ILE A 395 38.31 24.36 -4.92
CA ILE A 395 39.31 23.85 -5.85
C ILE A 395 38.99 24.37 -7.25
N PRO A 396 39.89 25.14 -7.88
CA PRO A 396 39.72 25.55 -9.28
C PRO A 396 39.59 24.32 -10.19
N PRO A 397 38.55 24.20 -11.04
CA PRO A 397 38.39 23.04 -11.92
C PRO A 397 39.55 22.82 -12.90
N ASP A 398 40.23 23.90 -13.29
CA ASP A 398 41.42 23.90 -14.16
C ASP A 398 42.68 23.41 -13.45
N SER A 399 42.74 23.42 -12.12
CA SER A 399 43.85 22.84 -11.36
C SER A 399 43.72 21.32 -11.18
N ILE A 400 42.63 20.72 -11.65
CA ILE A 400 42.38 19.28 -11.54
C ILE A 400 42.93 18.62 -12.80
N ASP A 401 43.82 17.64 -12.63
CA ASP A 401 44.25 16.78 -13.71
C ASP A 401 43.12 15.79 -14.07
N TRP A 402 42.31 16.19 -15.07
CA TRP A 402 41.18 15.40 -15.52
C TRP A 402 41.57 14.10 -16.24
N GLU A 403 42.83 13.93 -16.66
CA GLU A 403 43.29 12.70 -17.30
C GLU A 403 43.48 11.54 -16.30
N THR A 404 43.84 11.86 -15.06
CA THR A 404 44.05 10.87 -13.98
C THR A 404 42.81 10.65 -13.11
N VAL A 405 41.80 11.52 -13.27
CA VAL A 405 40.53 11.46 -12.56
C VAL A 405 39.50 10.61 -13.31
N THR A 406 38.88 9.70 -12.56
CA THR A 406 37.73 8.90 -12.98
C THR A 406 36.55 9.19 -12.06
N PRO A 407 35.31 8.83 -12.47
CA PRO A 407 34.17 8.91 -11.57
C PRO A 407 34.38 8.21 -10.23
N ASN A 408 35.13 7.11 -10.19
CA ASN A 408 35.29 6.32 -8.98
C ASN A 408 36.34 6.88 -8.01
N ASN A 409 37.39 7.54 -8.52
CA ASN A 409 38.49 8.07 -7.70
C ASN A 409 38.41 9.58 -7.43
N PHE A 410 37.43 10.30 -8.00
CA PHE A 410 37.27 11.75 -7.78
C PHE A 410 37.14 12.08 -6.27
N PRO A 411 38.12 12.79 -5.67
CA PRO A 411 38.21 12.93 -4.22
C PRO A 411 37.32 14.06 -3.67
N TYR A 412 36.87 14.96 -4.54
CA TYR A 412 36.22 16.21 -4.18
C TYR A 412 34.69 16.10 -4.03
N ARG A 413 34.05 17.23 -3.72
CA ARG A 413 32.59 17.39 -3.68
C ARG A 413 32.17 18.45 -4.69
N LEU A 414 30.96 18.31 -5.22
CA LEU A 414 30.37 19.29 -6.13
C LEU A 414 29.16 19.95 -5.46
N GLN A 415 29.17 21.27 -5.42
CA GLN A 415 28.03 22.08 -5.00
C GLN A 415 27.55 22.93 -6.17
N GLN A 416 26.27 22.87 -6.52
CA GLN A 416 25.69 23.79 -7.48
C GLN A 416 25.14 25.04 -6.78
N SER A 417 25.47 26.21 -7.33
CA SER A 417 24.96 27.48 -6.83
C SER A 417 23.44 27.66 -7.08
N PRO A 418 22.74 28.47 -6.27
CA PRO A 418 21.36 28.85 -6.54
C PRO A 418 21.22 29.53 -7.89
N GLY A 419 20.09 29.30 -8.58
CA GLY A 419 19.81 29.95 -9.86
C GLY A 419 18.78 29.17 -10.69
N ASN A 420 18.43 29.72 -11.85
CA ASN A 420 17.39 29.16 -12.73
C ASN A 420 17.73 27.76 -13.27
N PHE A 421 19.02 27.41 -13.31
CA PHE A 421 19.50 26.11 -13.79
C PHE A 421 19.90 25.15 -12.66
N ASN A 422 19.69 25.55 -11.40
CA ASN A 422 19.95 24.68 -10.26
C ASN A 422 19.05 23.44 -10.33
N ALA A 423 19.61 22.24 -10.17
CA ALA A 423 18.85 20.99 -10.30
C ALA A 423 17.73 20.82 -9.27
N LEU A 424 17.82 21.51 -8.12
CA LEU A 424 16.77 21.59 -7.10
C LEU A 424 15.70 22.63 -7.40
N GLY A 425 15.85 23.42 -8.46
CA GLY A 425 15.00 24.57 -8.73
C GLY A 425 15.11 25.63 -7.63
N ARG A 426 14.00 26.33 -7.35
CA ARG A 426 13.97 27.43 -6.38
C ARG A 426 13.58 27.03 -4.96
N TYR A 427 13.04 25.83 -4.78
CA TYR A 427 12.48 25.39 -3.50
C TYR A 427 12.96 23.97 -3.18
N LYS A 428 13.45 23.78 -1.95
CA LYS A 428 13.74 22.46 -1.38
C LYS A 428 12.96 22.30 -0.08
N PHE A 429 12.30 21.16 0.06
CA PHE A 429 11.48 20.80 1.20
C PHE A 429 12.21 19.73 2.00
N ASN A 430 12.68 20.08 3.19
CA ASN A 430 13.54 19.19 3.97
C ASN A 430 12.72 18.16 4.75
N THR A 431 12.97 16.91 4.42
CA THR A 431 12.38 15.74 5.08
C THR A 431 13.49 14.89 5.70
N PRO A 432 13.78 14.98 7.01
CA PRO A 432 14.86 14.20 7.60
C PRO A 432 14.63 12.68 7.43
N ASN A 433 15.52 12.01 6.70
CA ASN A 433 15.48 10.56 6.50
C ASN A 433 16.88 10.01 6.22
N GLY A 434 17.09 8.71 6.45
CA GLY A 434 18.36 8.03 6.21
C GLY A 434 18.75 7.84 4.74
N ASN A 435 17.87 8.18 3.79
CA ASN A 435 18.05 7.93 2.36
C ASN A 435 18.48 9.18 1.57
N ALA A 436 18.69 10.32 2.26
CA ALA A 436 18.97 11.62 1.64
C ALA A 436 17.93 12.03 0.56
N ILE A 437 16.67 11.61 0.74
CA ILE A 437 15.55 11.94 -0.14
C ILE A 437 14.90 13.25 0.29
N TYR A 438 14.57 14.11 -0.65
CA TYR A 438 13.85 15.36 -0.39
C TYR A 438 12.81 15.60 -1.48
N LEU A 439 11.80 16.42 -1.15
CA LEU A 439 10.93 17.02 -2.14
C LEU A 439 11.59 18.32 -2.60
N HIS A 440 11.51 18.64 -3.89
CA HIS A 440 12.10 19.87 -4.41
C HIS A 440 11.46 20.33 -5.72
N ASP A 441 11.77 21.56 -6.11
CA ASP A 441 11.43 22.13 -7.40
C ASP A 441 12.35 21.58 -8.52
N THR A 442 12.14 21.94 -9.78
CA THR A 442 13.04 21.58 -10.87
C THR A 442 12.95 22.54 -12.05
N PRO A 443 14.07 22.83 -12.75
CA PRO A 443 14.03 23.53 -14.02
C PRO A 443 13.40 22.69 -15.14
N ALA A 444 13.40 21.36 -15.01
CA ALA A 444 12.88 20.43 -16.02
C ALA A 444 11.33 20.30 -15.97
N LYS A 445 10.61 21.42 -16.02
CA LYS A 445 9.14 21.48 -15.88
C LYS A 445 8.39 20.66 -16.94
N GLY A 446 8.95 20.50 -18.14
CA GLY A 446 8.36 19.70 -19.21
C GLY A 446 8.15 18.21 -18.86
N LEU A 447 8.85 17.68 -17.84
CA LEU A 447 8.68 16.30 -17.39
C LEU A 447 7.29 16.04 -16.79
N PHE A 448 6.62 17.06 -16.23
CA PHE A 448 5.28 16.90 -15.66
C PHE A 448 4.18 16.68 -16.71
N ASN A 449 4.50 16.90 -18.00
CA ASN A 449 3.60 16.61 -19.13
C ASN A 449 3.69 15.15 -19.61
N ARG A 450 4.59 14.35 -19.02
CA ARG A 450 4.73 12.93 -19.34
C ARG A 450 3.73 12.11 -18.50
N ALA A 451 3.18 11.05 -19.11
CA ALA A 451 2.31 10.10 -18.41
C ALA A 451 3.09 9.29 -17.38
N SER A 452 4.21 8.67 -17.78
CA SER A 452 5.19 8.11 -16.83
C SER A 452 6.15 9.20 -16.39
N ARG A 453 6.36 9.34 -15.07
CA ARG A 453 7.19 10.39 -14.45
C ARG A 453 8.29 9.82 -13.55
N ALA A 454 8.79 8.62 -13.86
CA ALA A 454 9.91 7.98 -13.16
C ALA A 454 11.27 8.35 -13.79
N PHE A 455 11.73 9.59 -13.60
CA PHE A 455 12.94 10.12 -14.25
C PHE A 455 14.05 10.57 -13.28
N SER A 456 13.77 10.62 -11.98
CA SER A 456 14.72 11.13 -10.99
C SER A 456 15.71 10.06 -10.54
N SER A 457 16.59 10.45 -9.62
CA SER A 457 17.55 9.57 -8.95
C SER A 457 17.10 9.19 -7.54
N GLY A 458 15.80 9.24 -7.27
CA GLY A 458 15.15 8.88 -6.01
C GLY A 458 14.41 10.04 -5.35
N CYS A 459 14.93 11.27 -5.45
CA CYS A 459 14.26 12.47 -4.93
C CYS A 459 12.95 12.78 -5.68
N ILE A 460 12.05 13.51 -5.04
CA ILE A 460 10.70 13.78 -5.55
C ILE A 460 10.63 15.22 -6.04
N ARG A 461 10.41 15.43 -7.34
CA ARG A 461 10.26 16.78 -7.89
C ARG A 461 8.78 17.14 -7.93
N VAL A 462 8.41 18.33 -7.47
CA VAL A 462 7.01 18.75 -7.33
C VAL A 462 6.68 19.81 -8.40
N GLN A 463 5.58 19.62 -9.13
CA GLN A 463 5.17 20.55 -10.20
C GLN A 463 4.79 21.91 -9.62
N LYS A 464 3.86 21.93 -8.66
CA LYS A 464 3.39 23.11 -7.94
C LYS A 464 4.27 23.42 -6.72
N ALA A 465 5.59 23.27 -6.85
CA ALA A 465 6.53 23.52 -5.74
C ALA A 465 6.43 24.96 -5.21
N GLU A 466 6.18 25.93 -6.08
CA GLU A 466 5.99 27.33 -5.69
C GLU A 466 4.79 27.51 -4.75
N VAL A 467 3.62 26.97 -5.14
CA VAL A 467 2.39 26.98 -4.34
C VAL A 467 2.60 26.24 -3.02
N LEU A 468 3.31 25.10 -3.05
CA LEU A 468 3.65 24.38 -1.82
C LEU A 468 4.49 25.25 -0.88
N ALA A 469 5.48 25.99 -1.39
CA ALA A 469 6.28 26.90 -0.59
C ALA A 469 5.47 28.05 0.01
N GLU A 470 4.53 28.62 -0.75
CA GLU A 470 3.59 29.66 -0.27
C GLU A 470 2.71 29.15 0.87
N VAL A 471 2.05 28.00 0.67
CA VAL A 471 1.19 27.37 1.69
C VAL A 471 1.98 27.10 2.97
N LEU A 472 3.21 26.58 2.84
CA LEU A 472 4.04 26.26 3.99
C LEU A 472 4.55 27.51 4.72
N LEU A 473 4.82 28.60 3.99
CA LEU A 473 5.23 29.86 4.58
C LEU A 473 4.08 30.50 5.38
N ASP A 474 2.87 30.55 4.82
CA ASP A 474 1.67 31.00 5.53
C ASP A 474 1.49 30.24 6.86
N LYS A 475 1.70 28.92 6.84
CA LYS A 475 1.60 28.07 8.04
C LYS A 475 2.82 28.13 8.98
N SER A 476 3.91 28.80 8.59
CA SER A 476 5.07 29.04 9.45
C SER A 476 4.87 30.18 10.44
N GLY A 477 3.81 30.98 10.26
CA GLY A 477 3.53 32.19 11.05
C GLY A 477 4.44 33.37 10.71
N LEU A 478 5.04 33.37 9.53
CA LEU A 478 5.69 34.51 8.89
C LEU A 478 4.68 35.27 8.01
N GLU A 479 4.93 36.55 7.75
CA GLU A 479 4.00 37.37 6.96
C GLU A 479 4.17 37.12 5.46
N MET A 480 3.11 37.32 4.67
CA MET A 480 3.17 37.10 3.21
C MET A 480 4.19 38.01 2.50
N GLY A 481 4.49 39.20 3.07
CA GLY A 481 5.55 40.08 2.58
C GLY A 481 6.94 39.44 2.58
N ASP A 482 7.18 38.45 3.46
CA ASP A 482 8.41 37.68 3.51
C ASP A 482 8.58 36.74 2.31
N TYR A 483 7.48 36.28 1.72
CA TYR A 483 7.51 35.37 0.57
C TYR A 483 8.23 36.01 -0.62
N ASP A 484 7.74 37.17 -1.04
CA ASP A 484 8.26 37.86 -2.22
C ASP A 484 9.71 38.29 -2.01
N TYR A 485 10.06 38.69 -0.79
CA TYR A 485 11.42 38.98 -0.40
C TYR A 485 12.34 37.75 -0.49
N TYR A 486 11.94 36.62 0.08
CA TYR A 486 12.72 35.37 0.03
C TYR A 486 12.84 34.81 -1.37
N ARG A 487 11.78 34.89 -2.16
CA ARG A 487 11.77 34.50 -3.56
C ARG A 487 12.75 35.35 -4.37
N LYS A 488 12.68 36.68 -4.28
CA LYS A 488 13.51 37.61 -5.08
C LYS A 488 14.99 37.65 -4.64
N THR A 489 15.27 37.33 -3.38
CA THR A 489 16.65 37.29 -2.86
C THR A 489 17.46 36.18 -3.53
N PRO A 490 18.66 36.44 -4.08
CA PRO A 490 19.49 35.41 -4.71
C PRO A 490 20.16 34.47 -3.69
N LYS A 491 20.20 34.87 -2.41
CA LYS A 491 20.79 34.09 -1.32
C LYS A 491 19.84 33.00 -0.84
N THR A 492 20.40 31.89 -0.37
CA THR A 492 19.62 30.83 0.27
C THR A 492 18.93 31.35 1.54
N LYS A 493 17.64 31.04 1.70
CA LYS A 493 16.86 31.35 2.90
C LYS A 493 16.17 30.12 3.43
N TRP A 494 16.19 29.95 4.74
CA TRP A 494 15.60 28.82 5.44
C TRP A 494 14.40 29.28 6.23
N VAL A 495 13.27 28.60 6.05
CA VAL A 495 12.04 28.84 6.80
C VAL A 495 11.65 27.55 7.50
N THR A 496 11.72 27.57 8.82
CA THR A 496 11.35 26.44 9.68
C THR A 496 9.85 26.45 9.94
N LEU A 497 9.22 25.28 9.87
CA LEU A 497 7.80 25.13 10.17
C LEU A 497 7.58 25.01 11.68
N ARG A 498 6.69 25.85 12.23
CA ARG A 498 6.30 25.76 13.66
C ARG A 498 5.61 24.44 13.97
N LYS A 499 4.69 24.02 13.10
CA LYS A 499 3.99 22.72 13.18
C LYS A 499 4.50 21.83 12.05
N LYS A 500 5.12 20.71 12.43
CA LYS A 500 5.62 19.70 11.51
C LYS A 500 4.47 19.02 10.78
N ILE A 501 4.68 18.68 9.51
CA ILE A 501 3.72 17.95 8.66
C ILE A 501 4.29 16.57 8.43
N SER A 502 3.52 15.51 8.69
CA SER A 502 3.99 14.14 8.42
C SER A 502 4.12 13.93 6.91
N VAL A 503 5.19 13.27 6.47
CA VAL A 503 5.44 12.99 5.04
C VAL A 503 5.47 11.48 4.85
N HIS A 504 4.64 10.97 3.95
CA HIS A 504 4.64 9.55 3.61
C HIS A 504 4.75 9.36 2.10
N THR A 505 5.59 8.43 1.71
CA THR A 505 5.60 7.87 0.36
C THR A 505 4.92 6.52 0.40
N ILE A 506 3.89 6.36 -0.43
CA ILE A 506 3.12 5.12 -0.57
C ILE A 506 3.29 4.56 -1.97
N TYR A 507 2.94 3.29 -2.12
CA TYR A 507 2.96 2.61 -3.41
C TYR A 507 1.66 1.85 -3.57
N GLN A 508 0.66 2.55 -4.12
CA GLN A 508 -0.68 2.02 -4.32
C GLN A 508 -1.00 2.05 -5.81
N THR A 509 -1.06 0.86 -6.40
CA THR A 509 -1.29 0.64 -7.83
C THR A 509 -2.74 0.32 -8.17
N ALA A 510 -3.59 0.07 -7.16
CA ALA A 510 -5.04 -0.04 -7.34
C ALA A 510 -5.83 0.47 -6.13
N TRP A 511 -6.99 1.07 -6.41
CA TRP A 511 -7.94 1.60 -5.43
C TRP A 511 -9.31 1.82 -6.08
N VAL A 512 -10.33 2.18 -5.29
CA VAL A 512 -11.63 2.63 -5.81
C VAL A 512 -11.75 4.14 -5.59
N ASN A 513 -12.08 4.92 -6.61
CA ASN A 513 -12.25 6.37 -6.44
C ASN A 513 -13.60 6.72 -5.76
N GLU A 514 -13.86 8.00 -5.55
CA GLU A 514 -15.10 8.48 -4.92
C GLU A 514 -16.37 8.17 -5.73
N ASP A 515 -16.22 7.99 -7.05
CA ASP A 515 -17.30 7.61 -7.97
C ASP A 515 -17.59 6.09 -7.96
N GLY A 516 -16.85 5.30 -7.17
CA GLY A 516 -16.97 3.85 -7.13
C GLY A 516 -16.24 3.11 -8.27
N GLU A 517 -15.46 3.82 -9.08
CA GLU A 517 -14.71 3.24 -10.20
C GLU A 517 -13.35 2.70 -9.74
N VAL A 518 -13.01 1.51 -10.21
CA VAL A 518 -11.70 0.92 -9.98
C VAL A 518 -10.63 1.66 -10.77
N GLN A 519 -9.58 2.08 -10.07
CA GLN A 519 -8.40 2.73 -10.61
C GLN A 519 -7.22 1.76 -10.59
N PHE A 520 -6.41 1.78 -11.65
CA PHE A 520 -5.16 1.02 -11.75
C PHE A 520 -4.00 1.94 -12.15
N ARG A 521 -2.77 1.58 -11.81
CA ARG A 521 -1.55 2.26 -12.28
C ARG A 521 -0.49 1.25 -12.70
N ASP A 522 0.35 1.66 -13.64
CA ASP A 522 1.54 0.91 -14.03
C ASP A 522 2.40 0.61 -12.79
N ASP A 523 2.81 -0.65 -12.65
CA ASP A 523 3.72 -1.11 -11.60
C ASP A 523 5.16 -0.70 -11.93
N VAL A 524 5.47 0.57 -11.69
CA VAL A 524 6.73 1.21 -12.11
C VAL A 524 8.00 0.54 -11.55
N TYR A 525 7.91 -0.15 -10.41
CA TYR A 525 9.04 -0.80 -9.73
C TYR A 525 8.91 -2.33 -9.64
N ASP A 526 7.97 -2.92 -10.36
CA ASP A 526 7.74 -4.37 -10.43
C ASP A 526 7.45 -4.99 -9.04
N TYR A 527 6.62 -4.34 -8.22
CA TYR A 527 6.24 -4.77 -6.87
C TYR A 527 4.92 -5.54 -6.79
N ASP A 528 4.13 -5.58 -7.86
CA ASP A 528 2.83 -6.25 -7.91
C ASP A 528 2.94 -7.69 -8.41
N ALA A 529 4.07 -8.06 -9.00
CA ALA A 529 4.31 -9.40 -9.51
C ALA A 529 4.20 -10.43 -8.39
N ARG A 530 3.49 -11.53 -8.67
CA ARG A 530 3.49 -12.69 -7.76
C ARG A 530 4.93 -13.16 -7.55
N PRO A 531 5.33 -13.41 -6.30
CA PRO A 531 6.64 -13.97 -6.00
C PRO A 531 6.88 -15.25 -6.78
N LYS A 532 8.10 -15.45 -7.27
CA LYS A 532 8.49 -16.74 -7.87
C LYS A 532 8.69 -17.73 -6.73
N ARG A 533 7.77 -18.68 -6.59
CA ARG A 533 7.89 -19.78 -5.63
C ARG A 533 8.79 -20.86 -6.21
N THR A 534 9.86 -21.19 -5.49
CA THR A 534 10.53 -22.47 -5.69
C THR A 534 9.64 -23.48 -5.00
N ILE A 535 8.89 -24.28 -5.77
CA ILE A 535 8.11 -25.37 -5.20
C ILE A 535 9.14 -26.33 -4.58
N ASP A 536 9.20 -26.39 -3.26
CA ASP A 536 9.88 -27.47 -2.57
C ASP A 536 8.95 -28.70 -2.66
N PRO A 537 9.32 -29.77 -3.38
CA PRO A 537 8.50 -30.97 -3.50
C PRO A 537 8.20 -31.64 -2.15
N SER A 538 8.98 -31.31 -1.09
CA SER A 538 8.76 -31.80 0.27
C SER A 538 7.77 -30.97 1.09
N ALA A 539 7.46 -29.73 0.68
CA ALA A 539 6.45 -28.88 1.29
C ALA A 539 5.03 -29.12 0.74
N SER A 540 4.91 -29.89 -0.36
CA SER A 540 3.65 -30.48 -0.81
C SER A 540 3.27 -31.69 0.05
N LEU A 541 2.98 -31.45 1.32
CA LEU A 541 2.06 -32.31 2.06
C LEU A 541 0.66 -31.74 1.84
N THR A 542 -0.26 -32.60 1.40
CA THR A 542 -1.69 -32.33 1.05
C THR A 542 -2.02 -31.84 -0.36
N ALA A 543 -1.48 -32.50 -1.40
CA ALA A 543 -2.15 -32.60 -2.71
C ALA A 543 -1.64 -33.81 -3.51
N SER A 544 -1.71 -35.01 -2.96
CA SER A 544 -1.59 -36.24 -3.75
C SER A 544 -2.95 -36.91 -3.82
N THR A 545 -3.63 -36.66 -4.93
CA THR A 545 -4.77 -37.43 -5.45
C THR A 545 -4.45 -38.92 -5.45
N ASN A 546 -5.14 -39.70 -4.63
CA ASN A 546 -5.32 -41.13 -4.88
C ASN A 546 -6.44 -41.30 -5.92
N GLN A 547 -6.05 -41.41 -7.19
CA GLN A 547 -6.81 -42.14 -8.19
C GLN A 547 -6.07 -43.44 -8.47
N SER A 548 -6.55 -44.54 -7.88
CA SER A 548 -6.65 -45.88 -8.46
C SER A 548 -7.38 -46.79 -7.50
#